data_AF-M0ACQ3-F1
#
_entry.id   AF-M0ACQ3-F1
#
_cell.length_a   1.000
_cell.length_b   1.000
_cell.length_c   1.000
_cell.angle_alpha   90.00
_cell.angle_beta   90.00
_cell.angle_gamma   90.00
#
_symmetry.space_group_name_H-M   'P 1'
#
loop_
_entity.id
_entity.type
_entity.pdbx_description
1 polymer ?
#
loop_
_entity_poly.entity_id
_entity_poly.type
_entity_poly.pdbx_seq_one_letter_code
_entity_poly.pdbx_strand_id
1 'polypeptide(L)'
;MDAEKAHAAYMVLHKRSSIFKRLIDGPAYQNQLVDEVDASQSTVYRGLKQLEDHNLVKKQDGMYAPTTFGEIIYTQYERTDEIVQTFVESKQLLETRQEIGSVLDPSVALDATTLVIGKTRPDRVYEYLEEQVSEAAKISGVVPTIFSAMVETYLTQATANQLDAEFVFGKKATEHVQTELSNEFKTLLNTGNFEAYSYSGEVPMGVVVITEPVEHVLVVLHDDIGVVRGVIDSKDKAAVTWARDWYSKYEAESMPLTLS
;
A
#
# COMPACT_ATOMS: atom_id res chain seq x y z
N MET A 1 32.46 4.52 -5.71
CA MET A 1 31.80 3.94 -6.89
C MET A 1 31.18 5.08 -7.66
N ASP A 2 31.52 5.24 -8.93
CA ASP A 2 31.02 6.34 -9.77
C ASP A 2 29.49 6.20 -9.95
N ALA A 3 28.73 7.29 -9.86
CA ALA A 3 27.27 7.27 -9.98
C ALA A 3 26.84 6.65 -11.32
N GLU A 4 27.63 6.84 -12.38
CA GLU A 4 27.42 6.21 -13.69
C GLU A 4 27.51 4.68 -13.63
N LYS A 5 28.44 4.13 -12.84
CA LYS A 5 28.58 2.67 -12.68
C LYS A 5 27.41 2.06 -11.90
N ALA A 6 26.91 2.77 -10.89
CA ALA A 6 25.75 2.35 -10.13
C ALA A 6 24.49 2.33 -11.02
N HIS A 7 24.26 3.39 -11.80
CA HIS A 7 23.15 3.46 -12.74
C HIS A 7 23.24 2.36 -13.81
N ALA A 8 24.44 2.11 -14.36
CA ALA A 8 24.63 1.07 -15.36
C ALA A 8 24.34 -0.34 -14.81
N ALA A 9 24.75 -0.66 -13.58
CA ALA A 9 24.44 -1.94 -12.94
C ALA A 9 22.92 -2.13 -12.77
N TYR A 10 22.22 -1.09 -12.31
CA TYR A 10 20.75 -1.10 -12.20
C TYR A 10 20.07 -1.33 -13.56
N MET A 11 20.49 -0.62 -14.60
CA MET A 11 19.92 -0.77 -15.94
C MET A 11 20.19 -2.14 -16.57
N VAL A 12 21.35 -2.75 -16.27
CA VAL A 12 21.64 -4.12 -16.69
C VAL A 12 20.70 -5.09 -15.97
N LEU A 13 20.53 -4.94 -14.66
CA LEU A 13 19.65 -5.81 -13.88
C LEU A 13 18.20 -5.71 -14.35
N HIS A 14 17.67 -4.50 -14.59
CA HIS A 14 16.35 -4.30 -15.19
C HIS A 14 16.20 -5.02 -16.53
N LYS A 15 17.17 -4.86 -17.45
CA LYS A 15 17.12 -5.51 -18.78
C LYS A 15 17.30 -7.02 -18.74
N ARG A 16 17.86 -7.57 -17.66
CA ARG A 16 18.23 -8.99 -17.50
C ARG A 16 17.53 -9.63 -16.30
N SER A 17 16.42 -9.05 -15.87
CA SER A 17 15.71 -9.44 -14.65
C SER A 17 15.25 -10.89 -14.70
N SER A 18 14.79 -11.39 -15.85
CA SER A 18 14.39 -12.80 -16.01
C SER A 18 15.52 -13.80 -15.80
N ILE A 19 16.73 -13.50 -16.30
CA ILE A 19 17.93 -14.32 -16.10
C ILE A 19 18.33 -14.28 -14.63
N PHE A 20 18.34 -13.07 -14.04
CA PHE A 20 18.73 -12.90 -12.64
C PHE A 20 17.74 -13.59 -11.69
N LYS A 21 16.44 -13.44 -11.93
CA LYS A 21 15.36 -14.12 -11.21
C LYS A 21 15.57 -15.62 -11.20
N ARG A 22 15.87 -16.21 -12.35
CA ARG A 22 16.16 -17.64 -12.42
C ARG A 22 17.39 -18.02 -11.59
N LEU A 23 18.42 -17.19 -11.55
CA LEU A 23 19.62 -17.44 -10.76
C LEU A 23 19.40 -17.27 -9.24
N ILE A 24 18.34 -16.57 -8.80
CA ILE A 24 17.90 -16.55 -7.40
C ILE A 24 17.41 -17.93 -6.95
N ASP A 25 16.72 -18.68 -7.82
CA ASP A 25 16.25 -20.05 -7.52
C ASP A 25 17.42 -21.06 -7.38
N GLY A 26 18.61 -20.68 -7.84
CA GLY A 26 19.85 -21.43 -7.64
C GLY A 26 20.84 -21.30 -8.80
N PRO A 27 22.13 -21.61 -8.58
CA PRO A 27 23.15 -21.57 -9.62
C PRO A 27 22.80 -22.43 -10.83
N ALA A 28 23.14 -21.96 -12.03
CA ALA A 28 22.79 -22.65 -13.27
C ALA A 28 23.90 -22.57 -14.32
N TYR A 29 24.00 -23.61 -15.14
CA TYR A 29 24.82 -23.58 -16.34
C TYR A 29 24.18 -22.69 -17.41
N GLN A 30 25.04 -22.16 -18.27
CA GLN A 30 24.64 -21.27 -19.35
C GLN A 30 23.66 -21.90 -20.35
N ASN A 31 23.71 -23.21 -20.59
CA ASN A 31 22.74 -23.93 -21.42
C ASN A 31 21.38 -24.12 -20.73
N GLN A 32 21.36 -24.41 -19.42
CA GLN A 32 20.11 -24.52 -18.66
C GLN A 32 19.32 -23.20 -18.69
N LEU A 33 20.01 -22.07 -18.55
CA LEU A 33 19.38 -20.75 -18.65
C LEU A 33 18.80 -20.45 -20.05
N VAL A 34 19.31 -21.08 -21.11
CA VAL A 34 18.74 -20.94 -22.46
C VAL A 34 17.43 -21.71 -22.58
N ASP A 35 17.34 -22.84 -21.90
CA ASP A 35 16.16 -23.72 -21.94
C ASP A 35 15.03 -23.19 -21.04
N GLU A 36 15.37 -22.48 -19.95
CA GLU A 36 14.44 -22.08 -18.90
C GLU A 36 14.00 -20.60 -18.96
N VAL A 37 14.80 -19.72 -19.56
CA VAL A 37 14.46 -18.30 -19.71
C VAL A 37 13.86 -18.08 -21.09
N ASP A 38 12.72 -17.39 -21.16
CA ASP A 38 12.07 -16.99 -22.42
C ASP A 38 12.85 -15.88 -23.14
N ALA A 39 14.00 -16.25 -23.70
CA ALA A 39 14.89 -15.38 -24.45
C ALA A 39 15.76 -16.19 -25.42
N SER A 40 16.20 -15.56 -26.53
CA SER A 40 17.13 -16.23 -27.44
C SER A 40 18.45 -16.60 -26.73
N GLN A 41 19.10 -17.69 -27.18
CA GLN A 41 20.43 -18.08 -26.70
C GLN A 41 21.43 -16.91 -26.71
N SER A 42 21.44 -16.13 -27.80
CA SER A 42 22.32 -14.96 -27.93
C SER A 42 22.03 -13.89 -26.88
N THR A 43 20.77 -13.75 -26.47
CA THR A 43 20.33 -12.81 -25.43
C THR A 43 20.76 -13.27 -24.06
N VAL A 44 20.58 -14.55 -23.73
CA VAL A 44 21.03 -15.14 -22.45
C VAL A 44 22.54 -14.98 -22.30
N TYR A 45 23.30 -15.29 -23.35
CA TYR A 45 24.77 -15.26 -23.30
C TYR A 45 25.31 -13.84 -23.12
N ARG A 46 24.79 -12.88 -23.88
CA ARG A 46 25.13 -11.46 -23.69
C ARG A 46 24.67 -10.95 -22.32
N GLY A 47 23.51 -11.41 -21.85
CA GLY A 47 22.96 -11.03 -20.56
C GLY A 47 23.84 -11.46 -19.39
N LEU A 48 24.27 -12.72 -19.37
CA LEU A 48 25.18 -13.24 -18.35
C LEU A 48 26.50 -12.48 -18.32
N LYS A 49 27.08 -12.20 -19.50
CA LYS A 49 28.30 -11.39 -19.58
C LYS A 49 28.09 -9.99 -19.01
N GLN A 50 26.99 -9.32 -19.33
CA GLN A 50 26.69 -7.99 -18.78
C GLN A 50 26.49 -8.04 -17.26
N LEU A 51 25.80 -9.05 -16.74
CA LEU A 51 25.64 -9.23 -15.30
C LEU A 51 26.99 -9.46 -14.60
N GLU A 52 27.88 -10.24 -15.22
CA GLU A 52 29.23 -10.53 -14.72
C GLU A 52 30.14 -9.29 -14.78
N ASP A 53 30.12 -8.54 -15.88
CA ASP A 53 30.87 -7.29 -16.08
C ASP A 53 30.51 -6.23 -15.02
N HIS A 54 29.29 -6.29 -14.47
CA HIS A 54 28.79 -5.42 -13.40
C HIS A 54 28.84 -6.05 -12.00
N ASN A 55 29.52 -7.19 -11.84
CA ASN A 55 29.66 -7.93 -10.58
C ASN A 55 28.33 -8.31 -9.91
N LEU A 56 27.25 -8.42 -10.70
CA LEU A 56 25.93 -8.85 -10.22
C LEU A 56 25.85 -10.38 -10.13
N VAL A 57 26.53 -11.08 -11.03
CA VAL A 57 26.72 -12.54 -10.99
C VAL A 57 28.19 -12.87 -11.08
N LYS A 58 28.56 -14.08 -10.66
CA LYS A 58 29.90 -14.64 -10.83
C LYS A 58 29.81 -16.02 -11.47
N LYS A 59 30.84 -16.38 -12.23
CA LYS A 59 31.00 -17.72 -12.76
C LYS A 59 31.89 -18.56 -11.85
N GLN A 60 31.41 -19.73 -11.43
CA GLN A 60 32.17 -20.70 -10.64
C GLN A 60 31.85 -22.11 -11.15
N ASP A 61 32.89 -22.90 -11.45
CA ASP A 61 32.77 -24.29 -11.95
C ASP A 61 31.85 -24.44 -13.17
N GLY A 62 31.85 -23.42 -14.05
CA GLY A 62 31.02 -23.38 -15.25
C GLY A 62 29.58 -22.91 -15.03
N MET A 63 29.14 -22.78 -13.78
CA MET A 63 27.82 -22.26 -13.40
C MET A 63 27.88 -20.77 -13.11
N TYR A 64 26.76 -20.09 -13.31
CA TYR A 64 26.55 -18.71 -12.87
C TYR A 64 25.76 -18.71 -11.57
N ALA A 65 26.14 -17.84 -10.64
CA ALA A 65 25.43 -17.61 -9.39
C ALA A 65 25.38 -16.10 -9.10
N PRO A 66 24.33 -15.61 -8.42
CA PRO A 66 24.32 -14.24 -7.90
C PRO A 66 25.54 -13.99 -7.01
N THR A 67 26.06 -12.76 -7.04
CA THR A 67 26.94 -12.28 -5.97
C THR A 67 26.09 -11.72 -4.84
N THR A 68 26.64 -11.57 -3.64
CA THR A 68 25.96 -10.87 -2.53
C THR A 68 25.56 -9.44 -2.93
N PHE A 69 26.38 -8.77 -3.74
CA PHE A 69 26.03 -7.45 -4.29
C PHE A 69 24.82 -7.54 -5.22
N GLY A 70 24.80 -8.51 -6.14
CA GLY A 70 23.68 -8.73 -7.05
C GLY A 70 22.38 -9.05 -6.33
N GLU A 71 22.42 -9.91 -5.31
CA GLU A 71 21.24 -10.28 -4.50
C GLU A 71 20.62 -9.04 -3.84
N ILE A 72 21.42 -8.24 -3.14
CA ILE A 72 20.95 -7.02 -2.46
C ILE A 72 20.31 -6.04 -3.46
N ILE A 73 20.98 -5.81 -4.59
CA ILE A 73 20.48 -4.88 -5.62
C ILE A 73 19.22 -5.44 -6.29
N TYR A 74 19.15 -6.75 -6.53
CA TYR A 74 17.97 -7.40 -7.11
C TYR A 74 16.75 -7.25 -6.21
N THR A 75 16.89 -7.45 -4.89
CA THR A 75 15.78 -7.23 -3.95
C THR A 75 15.25 -5.80 -4.00
N GLN A 76 16.14 -4.80 -4.09
CA GLN A 76 15.70 -3.40 -4.19
C GLN A 76 15.08 -3.08 -5.56
N TYR A 77 15.62 -3.67 -6.62
CA TYR A 77 15.05 -3.57 -7.95
C TYR A 77 13.64 -4.15 -8.01
N GLU A 78 13.44 -5.37 -7.52
CA GLU A 78 12.13 -6.04 -7.53
C GLU A 78 11.10 -5.24 -6.75
N ARG A 79 11.46 -4.75 -5.55
CA ARG A 79 10.60 -3.85 -4.75
C ARG A 79 10.25 -2.57 -5.52
N THR A 80 11.21 -1.97 -6.23
CA THR A 80 10.96 -0.75 -7.01
C THR A 80 10.09 -1.03 -8.25
N ASP A 81 10.35 -2.13 -8.95
CA ASP A 81 9.64 -2.56 -10.15
C ASP A 81 8.17 -2.84 -9.83
N GLU A 82 7.89 -3.52 -8.71
CA GLU A 82 6.54 -3.78 -8.21
C GLU A 82 5.80 -2.48 -7.86
N ILE A 83 6.42 -1.57 -7.09
CA ILE A 83 5.82 -0.26 -6.77
C ILE A 83 5.45 0.50 -8.05
N VAL A 84 6.38 0.56 -9.01
CA VAL A 84 6.16 1.25 -10.28
C VAL A 84 5.04 0.59 -11.07
N GLN A 85 5.02 -0.74 -11.15
CA GLN A 85 3.98 -1.49 -11.85
C GLN A 85 2.60 -1.22 -11.24
N THR A 86 2.45 -1.37 -9.92
CA THR A 86 1.20 -1.12 -9.20
C THR A 86 0.69 0.30 -9.46
N PHE A 87 1.54 1.34 -9.37
CA PHE A 87 1.11 2.71 -9.62
C PHE A 87 0.88 3.04 -11.09
N VAL A 88 1.55 2.35 -12.02
CA VAL A 88 1.24 2.48 -13.47
C VAL A 88 -0.14 1.89 -13.77
N GLU A 89 -0.43 0.70 -13.22
CA GLU A 89 -1.73 0.03 -13.40
C GLU A 89 -2.87 0.77 -12.70
N SER A 90 -2.60 1.38 -11.55
CA SER A 90 -3.57 2.12 -10.75
C SER A 90 -3.51 3.64 -10.94
N LYS A 91 -2.83 4.14 -11.99
CA LYS A 91 -2.53 5.58 -12.18
C LYS A 91 -3.72 6.51 -11.97
N GLN A 92 -4.92 6.09 -12.37
CA GLN A 92 -6.15 6.86 -12.20
C GLN A 92 -6.46 7.20 -10.73
N LEU A 93 -6.01 6.40 -9.76
CA LEU A 93 -6.13 6.68 -8.33
C LEU A 93 -5.44 7.98 -7.93
N LEU A 94 -4.30 8.27 -8.54
CA LEU A 94 -3.43 9.40 -8.21
C LEU A 94 -3.80 10.68 -8.96
N GLU A 95 -4.79 10.65 -9.85
CA GLU A 95 -5.26 11.83 -10.61
C GLU A 95 -6.17 12.72 -9.75
N THR A 96 -5.64 13.26 -8.66
CA THR A 96 -6.31 14.15 -7.70
C THR A 96 -5.48 15.43 -7.49
N ARG A 97 -6.12 16.54 -7.08
CA ARG A 97 -5.40 17.77 -6.70
C ARG A 97 -4.95 17.78 -5.25
N GLN A 98 -5.34 16.78 -4.46
CA GLN A 98 -4.83 16.60 -3.10
C GLN A 98 -3.31 16.42 -3.12
N GLU A 99 -2.60 17.05 -2.19
CA GLU A 99 -1.12 16.99 -2.08
C GLU A 99 -0.65 15.65 -1.46
N ILE A 100 -1.08 14.52 -2.03
CA ILE A 100 -0.76 13.19 -1.51
C ILE A 100 0.68 12.76 -1.80
N GLY A 101 1.29 13.27 -2.88
CA GLY A 101 2.59 12.78 -3.37
C GLY A 101 3.78 13.03 -2.43
N SER A 102 3.67 13.98 -1.50
CA SER A 102 4.70 14.27 -0.50
C SER A 102 4.55 13.46 0.79
N VAL A 103 3.41 12.80 0.99
CA VAL A 103 3.05 12.12 2.25
C VAL A 103 2.72 10.64 2.08
N LEU A 104 2.32 10.20 0.88
CA LEU A 104 2.03 8.81 0.58
C LEU A 104 3.35 8.02 0.53
N ASP A 105 3.50 7.04 1.42
CA ASP A 105 4.67 6.17 1.37
C ASP A 105 4.56 5.16 0.21
N PRO A 106 5.57 5.04 -0.66
CA PRO A 106 5.49 4.13 -1.81
C PRO A 106 5.33 2.65 -1.44
N SER A 107 5.66 2.24 -0.21
CA SER A 107 5.52 0.85 0.25
C SER A 107 4.07 0.35 0.22
N VAL A 108 3.08 1.25 0.24
CA VAL A 108 1.65 0.89 0.10
C VAL A 108 1.34 0.21 -1.23
N ALA A 109 2.23 0.30 -2.23
CA ALA A 109 2.06 -0.32 -3.53
C ALA A 109 2.63 -1.75 -3.63
N LEU A 110 3.22 -2.25 -2.54
CA LEU A 110 3.77 -3.61 -2.45
C LEU A 110 2.74 -4.59 -1.91
N ASP A 111 2.68 -5.77 -2.52
CA ASP A 111 1.66 -6.80 -2.23
C ASP A 111 0.26 -6.18 -2.12
N ALA A 112 -0.03 -5.27 -3.04
CA ALA A 112 -1.15 -4.36 -2.93
C ALA A 112 -2.29 -4.76 -3.88
N THR A 113 -3.51 -4.76 -3.36
CA THR A 113 -4.72 -4.80 -4.16
C THR A 113 -5.24 -3.38 -4.33
N THR A 114 -5.38 -2.93 -5.59
CA THR A 114 -5.91 -1.60 -5.90
C THR A 114 -7.31 -1.70 -6.49
N LEU A 115 -8.25 -0.92 -5.97
CA LEU A 115 -9.61 -0.78 -6.53
C LEU A 115 -9.88 0.67 -6.86
N VAL A 116 -10.41 0.92 -8.06
CA VAL A 116 -10.78 2.25 -8.55
C VAL A 116 -12.27 2.30 -8.80
N ILE A 117 -12.91 3.40 -8.40
CA ILE A 117 -14.29 3.69 -8.78
C ILE A 117 -14.35 3.85 -10.30
N GLY A 118 -14.98 2.87 -10.94
CA GLY A 118 -15.24 2.87 -12.38
C GLY A 118 -16.66 3.30 -12.69
N LYS A 119 -16.89 3.76 -13.92
CA LYS A 119 -18.23 4.17 -14.41
C LYS A 119 -19.28 3.05 -14.33
N THR A 120 -18.85 1.79 -14.44
CA THR A 120 -19.75 0.63 -14.53
C THR A 120 -20.04 -0.02 -13.18
N ARG A 121 -19.20 0.22 -12.15
CA ARG A 121 -19.31 -0.31 -10.80
C ARG A 121 -18.84 0.74 -9.79
N PRO A 122 -19.64 1.80 -9.56
CA PRO A 122 -19.26 2.89 -8.67
C PRO A 122 -19.34 2.52 -7.18
N ASP A 123 -20.11 1.49 -6.86
CA ASP A 123 -20.36 0.93 -5.52
C ASP A 123 -19.22 0.02 -5.02
N ARG A 124 -18.53 -0.67 -5.93
CA ARG A 124 -17.54 -1.71 -5.62
C ARG A 124 -16.50 -1.32 -4.58
N VAL A 125 -16.03 -0.07 -4.58
CA VAL A 125 -15.04 0.39 -3.60
C VAL A 125 -15.67 0.53 -2.22
N TYR A 126 -16.90 1.05 -2.13
CA TYR A 126 -17.62 1.17 -0.86
C TYR A 126 -17.97 -0.21 -0.29
N GLU A 127 -18.47 -1.13 -1.14
CA GLU A 127 -18.72 -2.52 -0.76
C GLU A 127 -17.45 -3.19 -0.21
N TYR A 128 -16.30 -2.98 -0.87
CA TYR A 128 -15.03 -3.54 -0.41
C TYR A 128 -14.60 -2.97 0.95
N LEU A 129 -14.73 -1.66 1.15
CA LEU A 129 -14.41 -1.03 2.44
C LEU A 129 -15.32 -1.54 3.55
N GLU A 130 -16.62 -1.71 3.28
CA GLU A 130 -17.58 -2.28 4.23
C GLU A 130 -17.25 -3.73 4.57
N GLU A 131 -16.87 -4.54 3.57
CA GLU A 131 -16.40 -5.92 3.76
C GLU A 131 -15.17 -5.96 4.68
N GLN A 132 -14.16 -5.14 4.42
CA GLN A 132 -12.95 -5.07 5.26
C GLN A 132 -13.28 -4.71 6.72
N VAL A 133 -14.19 -3.75 6.94
CA VAL A 133 -14.61 -3.40 8.31
C VAL A 133 -15.41 -4.53 8.96
N SER A 134 -16.25 -5.23 8.20
CA SER A 134 -17.09 -6.31 8.72
C SER A 134 -16.29 -7.57 9.14
N GLU A 135 -15.11 -7.77 8.57
CA GLU A 135 -14.22 -8.90 8.88
C GLU A 135 -13.15 -8.57 9.94
N ALA A 136 -12.97 -7.28 10.25
CA ALA A 136 -11.96 -6.82 11.17
C ALA A 136 -12.41 -6.92 12.63
N ALA A 137 -11.45 -7.21 13.51
CA ALA A 137 -11.67 -7.18 14.96
C ALA A 137 -11.03 -5.96 15.64
N LYS A 138 -10.02 -5.35 15.01
CA LYS A 138 -9.36 -4.16 15.55
C LYS A 138 -8.88 -3.21 14.47
N ILE A 139 -9.38 -1.98 14.52
CA ILE A 139 -9.15 -0.93 13.52
C ILE A 139 -8.65 0.36 14.18
N SER A 140 -7.69 1.02 13.54
CA SER A 140 -7.35 2.41 13.83
C SER A 140 -7.25 3.18 12.52
N GLY A 141 -7.60 4.47 12.48
CA GLY A 141 -7.48 5.21 11.22
C GLY A 141 -7.64 6.72 11.31
N VAL A 142 -7.20 7.40 10.26
CA VAL A 142 -7.38 8.83 10.05
C VAL A 142 -8.16 9.01 8.77
N VAL A 143 -9.31 9.68 8.82
CA VAL A 143 -10.18 9.81 7.63
C VAL A 143 -10.65 11.25 7.42
N PRO A 144 -10.60 11.78 6.18
CA PRO A 144 -11.04 13.14 5.88
C PRO A 144 -12.57 13.27 5.79
N THR A 145 -13.23 12.18 5.41
CA THR A 145 -14.68 12.08 5.21
C THR A 145 -15.18 10.77 5.79
N ILE A 146 -16.47 10.71 6.07
CA ILE A 146 -17.18 9.49 6.45
C ILE A 146 -18.55 9.50 5.77
N PHE A 147 -19.07 8.32 5.46
CA PHE A 147 -20.37 8.15 4.81
C PHE A 147 -21.29 7.27 5.67
N SER A 148 -22.59 7.51 5.61
CA SER A 148 -23.58 6.93 6.54
C SER A 148 -23.58 5.39 6.55
N ALA A 149 -23.50 4.74 5.38
CA ALA A 149 -23.49 3.28 5.29
C ALA A 149 -22.32 2.65 6.07
N MET A 150 -21.15 3.29 6.05
CA MET A 150 -20.00 2.85 6.85
C MET A 150 -20.28 2.91 8.36
N VAL A 151 -21.00 3.94 8.82
CA VAL A 151 -21.37 4.09 10.23
C VAL A 151 -22.31 2.97 10.69
N GLU A 152 -23.25 2.55 9.84
CA GLU A 152 -24.13 1.42 10.13
C GLU A 152 -23.34 0.11 10.30
N THR A 153 -22.31 -0.11 9.48
CA THR A 153 -21.40 -1.25 9.61
C THR A 153 -20.64 -1.19 10.94
N TYR A 154 -20.04 -0.05 11.29
CA TYR A 154 -19.37 0.14 12.59
C TYR A 154 -20.31 -0.10 13.77
N LEU A 155 -21.54 0.45 13.72
CA LEU A 155 -22.55 0.25 14.76
C LEU A 155 -22.90 -1.22 14.94
N THR A 156 -23.09 -1.94 13.84
CA THR A 156 -23.43 -3.37 13.85
C THR A 156 -22.31 -4.18 14.51
N GLN A 157 -21.06 -3.97 14.10
CA GLN A 157 -19.90 -4.72 14.59
C GLN A 157 -19.55 -4.36 16.05
N ALA A 158 -19.53 -3.08 16.39
CA ALA A 158 -19.23 -2.62 17.75
C ALA A 158 -20.30 -3.08 18.76
N THR A 159 -21.59 -3.00 18.40
CA THR A 159 -22.68 -3.47 19.28
C THR A 159 -22.64 -4.99 19.51
N ALA A 160 -22.11 -5.75 18.54
CA ALA A 160 -21.88 -7.18 18.68
C ALA A 160 -20.64 -7.53 19.51
N ASN A 161 -19.87 -6.53 20.00
CA ASN A 161 -18.53 -6.68 20.60
C ASN A 161 -17.56 -7.44 19.69
N GLN A 162 -17.66 -7.23 18.37
CA GLN A 162 -16.83 -7.90 17.37
C GLN A 162 -15.69 -7.01 16.85
N LEU A 163 -15.73 -5.71 17.13
CA LEU A 163 -14.80 -4.72 16.61
C LEU A 163 -14.45 -3.68 17.67
N ASP A 164 -13.15 -3.50 17.93
CA ASP A 164 -12.59 -2.33 18.60
C ASP A 164 -12.05 -1.35 17.55
N ALA A 165 -12.57 -0.13 17.51
CA ALA A 165 -12.23 0.86 16.49
C ALA A 165 -11.84 2.21 17.06
N GLU A 166 -10.84 2.84 16.46
CA GLU A 166 -10.33 4.15 16.87
C GLU A 166 -10.11 5.05 15.65
N PHE A 167 -10.71 6.24 15.63
CA PHE A 167 -10.65 7.11 14.47
C PHE A 167 -10.36 8.57 14.78
N VAL A 168 -9.42 9.14 14.01
CA VAL A 168 -9.23 10.59 13.91
C VAL A 168 -9.96 11.10 12.68
N PHE A 169 -10.95 11.96 12.90
CA PHE A 169 -11.74 12.59 11.85
C PHE A 169 -11.16 13.95 11.48
N GLY A 170 -10.90 14.16 10.20
CA GLY A 170 -10.58 15.48 9.66
C GLY A 170 -11.76 16.44 9.82
N LYS A 171 -11.52 17.73 9.54
CA LYS A 171 -12.51 18.80 9.73
C LYS A 171 -13.87 18.51 9.07
N LYS A 172 -13.89 18.12 7.79
CA LYS A 172 -15.14 17.84 7.06
C LYS A 172 -15.90 16.66 7.64
N ALA A 173 -15.22 15.57 7.98
CA ALA A 173 -15.83 14.42 8.64
C ALA A 173 -16.40 14.81 10.02
N THR A 174 -15.65 15.57 10.81
CA THR A 174 -16.10 16.06 12.12
C THR A 174 -17.38 16.89 12.01
N GLU A 175 -17.43 17.84 11.07
CA GLU A 175 -18.62 18.66 10.80
C GLU A 175 -19.82 17.77 10.43
N HIS A 176 -19.63 16.83 9.49
CA HIS A 176 -20.70 15.92 9.06
C HIS A 176 -21.21 15.03 10.21
N VAL A 177 -20.30 14.54 11.05
CA VAL A 177 -20.67 13.75 12.24
C VAL A 177 -21.50 14.59 13.21
N GLN A 178 -21.10 15.82 13.49
CA GLN A 178 -21.81 16.69 14.43
C GLN A 178 -23.20 17.12 13.91
N THR A 179 -23.36 17.30 12.60
CA THR A 179 -24.60 17.83 12.02
C THR A 179 -25.59 16.75 11.57
N GLU A 180 -25.09 15.63 11.02
CA GLU A 180 -25.94 14.63 10.35
C GLU A 180 -25.91 13.26 11.02
N LEU A 181 -24.81 12.89 11.70
CA LEU A 181 -24.61 11.54 12.26
C LEU A 181 -24.45 11.53 13.79
N SER A 182 -24.90 12.59 14.47
CA SER A 182 -24.64 12.81 15.89
C SER A 182 -25.28 11.73 16.78
N ASN A 183 -26.47 11.25 16.43
CA ASN A 183 -27.17 10.23 17.21
C ASN A 183 -26.53 8.85 17.05
N GLU A 184 -26.12 8.52 15.84
CA GLU A 184 -25.40 7.32 15.46
C GLU A 184 -24.06 7.27 16.20
N PHE A 185 -23.30 8.36 16.16
CA PHE A 185 -22.03 8.45 16.89
C PHE A 185 -22.20 8.43 18.41
N LYS A 186 -23.24 9.05 18.98
CA LYS A 186 -23.55 8.90 20.41
C LYS A 186 -23.76 7.43 20.77
N THR A 187 -24.48 6.69 19.93
CA THR A 187 -24.71 5.26 20.13
C THR A 187 -23.41 4.47 20.02
N LEU A 188 -22.60 4.77 19.00
CA LEU A 188 -21.34 4.12 18.73
C LEU A 188 -20.33 4.32 19.88
N LEU A 189 -20.16 5.56 20.35
CA LEU A 189 -19.30 5.89 21.50
C LEU A 189 -19.76 5.21 22.79
N ASN A 190 -21.08 5.08 23.00
CA ASN A 190 -21.64 4.42 24.18
C ASN A 190 -21.41 2.90 24.20
N THR A 191 -21.00 2.27 23.09
CA THR A 191 -20.60 0.85 23.09
C THR A 191 -19.34 0.62 23.93
N GLY A 192 -18.44 1.61 24.01
CA GLY A 192 -17.11 1.47 24.61
C GLY A 192 -16.09 0.77 23.71
N ASN A 193 -16.49 0.33 22.51
CA ASN A 193 -15.63 -0.31 21.51
C ASN A 193 -15.32 0.63 20.32
N PHE A 194 -15.67 1.91 20.44
CA PHE A 194 -15.36 2.93 19.44
C PHE A 194 -14.86 4.21 20.10
N GLU A 195 -13.70 4.66 19.67
CA GLU A 195 -13.09 5.92 20.09
C GLU A 195 -13.01 6.88 18.89
N ALA A 196 -13.35 8.15 19.12
CA ALA A 196 -13.40 9.16 18.08
C ALA A 196 -12.68 10.43 18.52
N TYR A 197 -11.84 10.93 17.63
CA TYR A 197 -11.09 12.16 17.79
C TYR A 197 -11.35 13.11 16.62
N SER A 198 -11.17 14.39 16.85
CA SER A 198 -11.32 15.45 15.86
C SER A 198 -9.99 16.16 15.64
N TYR A 199 -9.61 16.30 14.36
CA TYR A 199 -8.42 17.03 13.94
C TYR A 199 -8.85 18.23 13.11
N SER A 200 -8.43 19.43 13.53
CA SER A 200 -8.87 20.69 12.91
C SER A 200 -8.19 21.00 11.57
N GLY A 201 -7.08 20.33 11.28
CA GLY A 201 -6.34 20.51 10.03
C GLY A 201 -6.91 19.68 8.88
N GLU A 202 -6.22 19.75 7.73
CA GLU A 202 -6.57 18.98 6.54
C GLU A 202 -5.98 17.56 6.63
N VAL A 203 -6.78 16.60 6.17
CA VAL A 203 -6.40 15.20 6.02
C VAL A 203 -6.45 14.90 4.51
N PRO A 204 -5.33 14.64 3.84
CA PRO A 204 -5.31 14.54 2.37
C PRO A 204 -5.87 13.21 1.84
N MET A 205 -5.89 12.17 2.67
CA MET A 205 -6.37 10.84 2.33
C MET A 205 -6.82 10.08 3.57
N GLY A 206 -7.68 9.09 3.39
CA GLY A 206 -8.00 8.13 4.46
C GLY A 206 -6.86 7.11 4.59
N VAL A 207 -6.41 6.84 5.81
CA VAL A 207 -5.46 5.77 6.11
C VAL A 207 -6.04 4.98 7.27
N VAL A 208 -6.34 3.71 7.04
CA VAL A 208 -6.97 2.81 8.01
C VAL A 208 -6.09 1.58 8.17
N VAL A 209 -5.72 1.26 9.41
CA VAL A 209 -4.94 0.09 9.79
C VAL A 209 -5.88 -0.92 10.41
N ILE A 210 -6.00 -2.08 9.78
CA ILE A 210 -6.62 -3.26 10.36
C ILE A 210 -5.51 -4.09 10.97
N THR A 211 -5.63 -4.40 12.27
CA THR A 211 -4.60 -5.17 13.00
C THR A 211 -4.99 -6.61 13.26
N GLU A 212 -6.29 -6.90 13.26
CA GLU A 212 -6.85 -8.23 13.46
C GLU A 212 -8.03 -8.45 12.49
N PRO A 213 -8.19 -9.66 11.91
CA PRO A 213 -7.37 -10.86 12.12
C PRO A 213 -6.07 -10.89 11.29
N VAL A 214 -6.02 -10.12 10.20
CA VAL A 214 -4.85 -10.05 9.30
C VAL A 214 -4.42 -8.60 9.18
N GLU A 215 -3.19 -8.33 9.61
CA GLU A 215 -2.63 -6.99 9.60
C GLU A 215 -2.45 -6.45 8.18
N HIS A 216 -3.08 -5.32 7.86
CA HIS A 216 -2.94 -4.61 6.59
C HIS A 216 -3.37 -3.15 6.70
N VAL A 217 -3.08 -2.35 5.67
CA VAL A 217 -3.47 -0.95 5.56
C VAL A 217 -4.35 -0.71 4.35
N LEU A 218 -5.43 0.05 4.56
CA LEU A 218 -6.27 0.63 3.53
C LEU A 218 -5.93 2.11 3.37
N VAL A 219 -5.44 2.52 2.20
CA VAL A 219 -5.28 3.92 1.81
C VAL A 219 -6.43 4.31 0.89
N VAL A 220 -7.35 5.12 1.40
CA VAL A 220 -8.55 5.58 0.70
C VAL A 220 -8.28 6.95 0.09
N LEU A 221 -8.23 7.00 -1.23
CA LEU A 221 -7.96 8.23 -1.97
C LEU A 221 -9.26 8.89 -2.39
N HIS A 222 -9.27 10.22 -2.35
CA HIS A 222 -10.44 11.05 -2.64
C HIS A 222 -10.15 12.00 -3.79
N ASP A 223 -11.21 12.46 -4.44
CA ASP A 223 -11.15 13.57 -5.38
C ASP A 223 -11.13 14.92 -4.63
N ASP A 224 -11.13 16.01 -5.41
CA ASP A 224 -11.01 17.37 -4.90
C ASP A 224 -12.21 17.81 -4.05
N ILE A 225 -13.36 17.15 -4.20
CA ILE A 225 -14.59 17.45 -3.44
C ILE A 225 -14.78 16.50 -2.25
N GLY A 226 -13.89 15.51 -2.07
CA GLY A 226 -13.90 14.58 -0.94
C GLY A 226 -14.65 13.28 -1.21
N VAL A 227 -14.98 12.97 -2.46
CA VAL A 227 -15.59 11.70 -2.86
C VAL A 227 -14.49 10.65 -3.04
N VAL A 228 -14.72 9.44 -2.53
CA VAL A 228 -13.78 8.32 -2.69
C VAL A 228 -13.54 8.06 -4.18
N ARG A 229 -12.29 7.91 -4.59
CA ARG A 229 -11.88 7.48 -5.92
C ARG A 229 -11.47 6.03 -5.97
N GLY A 230 -11.02 5.50 -4.83
CA GLY A 230 -10.52 4.15 -4.76
C GLY A 230 -9.73 3.90 -3.50
N VAL A 231 -9.22 2.68 -3.40
CA VAL A 231 -8.47 2.20 -2.26
C VAL A 231 -7.24 1.43 -2.73
N ILE A 232 -6.15 1.58 -1.99
CA ILE A 232 -4.99 0.70 -2.04
C ILE A 232 -5.00 -0.10 -0.74
N ASP A 233 -5.10 -1.42 -0.84
CA ASP A 233 -5.03 -2.34 0.29
C ASP A 233 -3.68 -3.07 0.23
N SER A 234 -2.84 -2.91 1.25
CA SER A 234 -1.50 -3.50 1.28
C SER A 234 -1.22 -4.22 2.59
N LYS A 235 -0.58 -5.39 2.46
CA LYS A 235 -0.07 -6.23 3.56
C LYS A 235 1.43 -6.04 3.80
N ASP A 236 2.09 -5.15 3.06
CA ASP A 236 3.53 -4.89 3.27
C ASP A 236 3.75 -4.27 4.65
N LYS A 237 4.71 -4.83 5.39
CA LYS A 237 4.99 -4.41 6.77
C LYS A 237 5.47 -2.97 6.86
N ALA A 238 6.16 -2.45 5.84
CA ALA A 238 6.58 -1.06 5.84
C ALA A 238 5.37 -0.13 5.63
N ALA A 239 4.41 -0.54 4.79
CA ALA A 239 3.16 0.19 4.60
C ALA A 239 2.34 0.27 5.88
N VAL A 240 2.19 -0.84 6.61
CA VAL A 240 1.52 -0.88 7.92
C VAL A 240 2.25 -0.03 8.95
N THR A 241 3.58 -0.10 8.99
CA THR A 241 4.39 0.70 9.93
C THR A 241 4.20 2.20 9.66
N TRP A 242 4.30 2.61 8.40
CA TRP A 242 4.02 3.97 7.99
C TRP A 242 2.60 4.43 8.37
N ALA A 243 1.61 3.56 8.19
CA ALA A 243 0.21 3.88 8.49
C ALA A 243 -0.06 4.04 10.00
N ARG A 244 0.65 3.29 10.84
CA ARG A 244 0.63 3.49 12.31
C ARG A 244 1.30 4.78 12.73
N ASP A 245 2.42 5.13 12.11
CA ASP A 245 3.09 6.42 12.35
C ASP A 245 2.20 7.59 11.90
N TRP A 246 1.50 7.42 10.77
CA TRP A 246 0.48 8.34 10.29
C TRP A 246 -0.63 8.52 11.33
N TYR A 247 -1.23 7.42 11.80
CA TYR A 247 -2.25 7.46 12.84
C TYR A 247 -1.76 8.21 14.09
N SER A 248 -0.63 7.79 14.65
CA SER A 248 -0.04 8.33 15.88
C SER A 248 0.23 9.83 15.79
N LYS A 249 0.67 10.31 14.61
CA LYS A 249 0.90 11.73 14.35
C LYS A 249 -0.40 12.53 14.44
N TYR A 250 -1.46 12.08 13.78
CA TYR A 250 -2.74 12.80 13.76
C TYR A 250 -3.47 12.72 15.10
N GLU A 251 -3.42 11.56 15.77
CA GLU A 251 -3.98 11.37 17.10
C GLU A 251 -3.36 12.34 18.11
N ALA A 252 -2.03 12.47 18.11
CA ALA A 252 -1.30 13.38 19.02
C ALA A 252 -1.66 14.87 18.84
N GLU A 253 -2.15 15.25 17.67
CA GLU A 253 -2.57 16.62 17.34
C GLU A 253 -4.10 16.79 17.36
N SER A 254 -4.84 15.75 17.75
CA SER A 254 -6.30 15.73 17.77
C SER A 254 -6.86 15.98 19.18
N MET A 255 -8.18 16.21 19.26
CA MET A 255 -8.91 16.29 20.52
C MET A 255 -10.07 15.31 20.50
N PRO A 256 -10.48 14.71 21.63
CA PRO A 256 -11.66 13.84 21.68
C PRO A 256 -12.86 14.48 21.00
N LEU A 257 -13.57 13.72 20.16
CA LEU A 257 -14.71 14.21 19.40
C LEU A 257 -15.83 14.62 20.36
N THR A 258 -16.27 15.87 20.27
CA THR A 258 -17.40 16.37 21.04
C THR A 258 -18.68 16.38 20.20
N LEU A 259 -19.76 15.83 20.74
CA LEU A 259 -21.09 15.85 20.13
C LEU A 259 -22.02 16.75 20.95
N SER A 260 -22.82 17.59 20.28
CA SER A 260 -23.84 18.44 20.90
C SER A 260 -25.06 17.67 21.36
#